data_AF-A0A7C7YGP6-F1
#
_entry.id   AF-A0A7C7YGP6-F1
#
_cell.length_a   1.000
_cell.length_b   1.000
_cell.length_c   1.000
_cell.angle_alpha   90.00
_cell.angle_beta   90.00
_cell.angle_gamma   90.00
#
_symmetry.space_group_name_H-M   'P 1'
#
loop_
_entity.id
_entity.type
_entity.pdbx_description
1 polymer ?
#
loop_
_entity_poly.entity_id
_entity_poly.type
_entity_poly.pdbx_seq_one_letter_code
_entity_poly.pdbx_strand_id
1 'polypeptide(L)'
;MTESSLARTAAARGKVAPERLAHIVVRTKLERVAEMAAWYCTVLEAEVVFGNPFLQFLTYDEEHHRLAIVGQPGLGDRVVNTIGVHHVAFTYSSLKDLVHTYERLKANDIEPSICIHHGATVSMYFLDPDRNQVELQIEVFDSPEEIDAFLKSGHFAKNPIGVHFDPEILIRRFHEGVPEAELKRPLEGPPPKPEAFPIH
;
A
#
# COMPACT_ATOMS: atom_id res chain seq x y z
N MET A 1 6.92 12.98 31.93
CA MET A 1 5.77 12.41 31.22
C MET A 1 5.65 13.19 29.92
N THR A 2 6.22 12.68 28.85
CA THR A 2 6.06 13.26 27.51
C THR A 2 4.65 12.87 27.03
N GLU A 3 3.80 13.87 26.80
CA GLU A 3 2.49 13.63 26.19
C GLU A 3 2.68 12.90 24.86
N SER A 4 1.88 11.86 24.63
CA SER A 4 1.88 11.13 23.37
C SER A 4 1.59 12.10 22.23
N SER A 5 2.40 11.98 21.19
CA SER A 5 2.34 12.80 19.99
C SER A 5 1.14 12.55 19.09
N LEU A 6 0.50 11.38 19.22
CA LEU A 6 -0.63 11.06 18.38
C LEU A 6 -1.76 12.05 18.63
N ALA A 7 -2.34 12.52 17.54
CA ALA A 7 -3.60 13.21 17.61
C ALA A 7 -4.61 12.30 18.34
N ARG A 8 -5.09 12.75 19.50
CA ARG A 8 -6.18 12.09 20.24
C ARG A 8 -7.28 11.70 19.26
N THR A 9 -7.82 10.48 19.36
CA THR A 9 -8.91 10.03 18.50
C THR A 9 -10.07 11.03 18.50
N ALA A 10 -10.90 11.02 17.45
CA ALA A 10 -12.08 11.90 17.41
C ALA A 10 -12.95 11.74 18.67
N ALA A 11 -13.14 10.50 19.12
CA ALA A 11 -13.85 10.17 20.36
C ALA A 11 -13.19 10.82 21.60
N ALA A 12 -11.87 10.73 21.74
CA ALA A 12 -11.12 11.38 22.83
C ALA A 12 -11.15 12.92 22.76
N ARG A 13 -11.55 13.50 21.63
CA ARG A 13 -11.84 14.93 21.46
C ARG A 13 -13.33 15.28 21.61
N GLY A 14 -14.16 14.33 22.06
CA GLY A 14 -15.61 14.50 22.21
C GLY A 14 -16.37 14.62 20.88
N LYS A 15 -15.83 14.03 19.81
CA LYS A 15 -16.44 14.02 18.46
C LYS A 15 -16.81 12.60 18.04
N VAL A 16 -17.87 12.48 17.27
CA VAL A 16 -18.25 11.23 16.60
C VAL A 16 -17.52 11.13 15.26
N ALA A 17 -16.92 9.99 14.97
CA ALA A 17 -16.25 9.67 13.70
C ALA A 17 -16.44 8.18 13.36
N PRO A 18 -16.20 7.76 12.11
CA PRO A 18 -16.18 6.34 11.76
C PRO A 18 -15.19 5.57 12.64
N GLU A 19 -15.57 4.34 13.02
CA GLU A 19 -14.71 3.45 13.82
C GLU A 19 -13.54 2.90 12.99
N ARG A 20 -13.78 2.63 11.70
CA ARG A 20 -12.82 2.07 10.75
C ARG A 20 -13.26 2.37 9.32
N LEU A 21 -12.31 2.33 8.38
CA LEU A 21 -12.64 2.21 6.96
C LEU A 21 -13.30 0.83 6.75
N ALA A 22 -14.45 0.76 6.10
CA ALA A 22 -15.12 -0.51 5.82
C ALA A 22 -14.56 -1.12 4.53
N HIS A 23 -14.87 -0.51 3.39
CA HIS A 23 -14.45 -0.94 2.08
C HIS A 23 -14.15 0.23 1.14
N ILE A 24 -13.42 -0.07 0.08
CA ILE A 24 -13.28 0.75 -1.11
C ILE A 24 -13.94 0.07 -2.30
N VAL A 25 -14.45 0.86 -3.24
CA VAL A 25 -15.09 0.35 -4.46
C VAL A 25 -14.30 0.84 -5.66
N VAL A 26 -13.84 -0.08 -6.51
CA VAL A 26 -13.23 0.24 -7.81
C VAL A 26 -14.22 -0.08 -8.93
N ARG A 27 -14.18 0.74 -9.98
CA ARG A 27 -14.94 0.50 -11.20
C ARG A 27 -14.00 -0.01 -12.27
N THR A 28 -14.48 -0.97 -13.04
CA THR A 28 -13.75 -1.58 -14.16
C THR A 28 -14.68 -1.79 -15.36
N LYS A 29 -14.09 -2.05 -16.53
CA LYS A 29 -14.85 -2.51 -17.70
C LYS A 29 -15.55 -3.82 -17.35
N LEU A 30 -16.78 -4.02 -17.83
CA LEU A 30 -17.57 -5.20 -17.49
C LEU A 30 -16.81 -6.52 -17.77
N GLU A 31 -16.08 -6.57 -18.88
CA GLU A 31 -15.27 -7.71 -19.29
C GLU A 31 -14.02 -7.97 -18.41
N ARG A 32 -13.59 -7.00 -17.58
CA ARG A 32 -12.41 -7.10 -16.71
C ARG A 32 -12.74 -7.45 -15.26
N VAL A 33 -14.02 -7.60 -14.89
CA VAL A 33 -14.42 -7.88 -13.48
C VAL A 33 -13.70 -9.10 -12.91
N ALA A 34 -13.63 -10.19 -13.66
CA ALA A 34 -12.96 -11.42 -13.22
C ALA A 34 -11.43 -11.25 -13.13
N GLU A 35 -10.83 -10.52 -14.08
CA GLU A 35 -9.40 -10.22 -14.10
C GLU A 35 -8.99 -9.38 -12.88
N MET A 36 -9.75 -8.32 -12.60
CA MET A 36 -9.56 -7.47 -11.43
C MET A 36 -9.70 -8.27 -10.13
N ALA A 37 -10.74 -9.10 -10.02
CA ALA A 37 -10.95 -9.93 -8.83
C ALA A 37 -9.79 -10.91 -8.62
N ALA A 38 -9.36 -11.62 -9.67
CA ALA A 38 -8.24 -12.55 -9.59
C ALA A 38 -6.94 -11.85 -9.19
N TRP A 39 -6.69 -10.64 -9.71
CA TRP A 39 -5.53 -9.85 -9.36
C TRP A 39 -5.54 -9.47 -7.88
N TYR A 40 -6.65 -8.95 -7.34
CA TYR A 40 -6.74 -8.58 -5.93
C TYR A 40 -6.73 -9.79 -4.98
N CYS A 41 -7.34 -10.91 -5.36
CA CYS A 41 -7.20 -12.17 -4.64
C CYS A 41 -5.73 -12.59 -4.56
N THR A 42 -4.99 -12.46 -5.66
CA THR A 42 -3.55 -12.76 -5.68
C THR A 42 -2.77 -11.74 -4.85
N VAL A 43 -2.95 -10.44 -5.06
CA VAL A 43 -2.13 -9.41 -4.41
C VAL A 43 -2.33 -9.35 -2.89
N LEU A 44 -3.57 -9.50 -2.43
CA LEU A 44 -3.92 -9.30 -1.02
C LEU A 44 -4.24 -10.59 -0.27
N GLU A 45 -4.10 -11.77 -0.89
CA GLU A 45 -4.64 -13.03 -0.34
C GLU A 45 -6.13 -12.90 0.01
N ALA A 46 -6.88 -12.17 -0.82
CA ALA A 46 -8.29 -11.92 -0.60
C ALA A 46 -9.16 -13.06 -1.15
N GLU A 47 -10.30 -13.30 -0.51
CA GLU A 47 -11.33 -14.23 -0.94
C GLU A 47 -12.58 -13.48 -1.43
N VAL A 48 -13.23 -14.03 -2.46
CA VAL A 48 -14.52 -13.53 -2.94
C VAL A 48 -15.63 -14.05 -2.02
N VAL A 49 -16.28 -13.15 -1.29
CA VAL A 49 -17.42 -13.48 -0.40
C VAL A 49 -18.77 -13.39 -1.09
N PHE A 50 -18.84 -12.66 -2.20
CA PHE A 50 -20.02 -12.54 -3.06
C PHE A 50 -19.57 -12.18 -4.47
N GLY A 51 -20.16 -12.81 -5.47
CA GLY A 51 -19.80 -12.57 -6.86
C GLY A 51 -20.94 -12.80 -7.82
N ASN A 52 -21.10 -11.89 -8.77
CA ASN A 52 -21.89 -12.06 -9.98
C ASN A 52 -21.13 -11.44 -11.18
N PRO A 53 -21.65 -11.53 -12.41
CA PRO A 53 -20.92 -11.07 -13.60
C PRO A 53 -20.50 -9.60 -13.64
N PHE A 54 -21.10 -8.71 -12.82
CA PHE A 54 -20.78 -7.29 -12.80
C PHE A 54 -20.37 -6.77 -11.41
N LEU A 55 -20.36 -7.61 -10.38
CA LEU A 55 -20.06 -7.20 -9.00
C LEU A 55 -19.33 -8.32 -8.26
N GLN A 56 -18.18 -8.00 -7.65
CA GLN A 56 -17.41 -8.91 -6.79
C GLN A 56 -17.08 -8.20 -5.48
N PHE A 57 -17.31 -8.87 -4.35
CA PHE A 57 -16.92 -8.41 -3.01
C PHE A 57 -15.81 -9.31 -2.47
N LEU A 58 -14.70 -8.68 -2.07
CA LEU A 58 -13.49 -9.35 -1.65
C LEU A 58 -13.12 -8.96 -0.22
N THR A 59 -12.65 -9.93 0.57
CA THR A 59 -12.14 -9.71 1.92
C THR A 59 -10.86 -10.49 2.20
N TYR A 60 -10.06 -10.03 3.16
CA TYR A 60 -8.86 -10.71 3.69
C TYR A 60 -8.81 -10.66 5.23
N ASP A 61 -9.85 -10.10 5.87
CA ASP A 61 -9.99 -10.02 7.32
C ASP A 61 -11.46 -10.20 7.75
N GLU A 62 -11.80 -9.88 8.99
CA GLU A 62 -13.14 -10.12 9.54
C GLU A 62 -14.23 -9.18 9.00
N GLU A 63 -13.88 -8.12 8.27
CA GLU A 63 -14.88 -7.28 7.63
C GLU A 63 -15.55 -8.03 6.47
N HIS A 64 -16.86 -7.88 6.29
CA HIS A 64 -17.59 -8.59 5.23
C HIS A 64 -16.91 -8.43 3.86
N HIS A 65 -16.41 -7.24 3.55
CA HIS A 65 -15.56 -6.99 2.40
C HIS A 65 -14.71 -5.75 2.62
N ARG A 66 -13.48 -5.78 2.13
CA ARG A 66 -12.54 -4.64 2.09
C ARG A 66 -12.50 -3.98 0.73
N LEU A 67 -12.80 -4.74 -0.32
CA LEU A 67 -12.83 -4.26 -1.69
C LEU A 67 -14.11 -4.72 -2.39
N ALA A 68 -14.69 -3.82 -3.18
CA ALA A 68 -15.72 -4.16 -4.15
C ALA A 68 -15.27 -3.79 -5.55
N ILE A 69 -15.52 -4.67 -6.51
CA ILE A 69 -15.21 -4.46 -7.93
C ILE A 69 -16.53 -4.39 -8.69
N VAL A 70 -16.78 -3.25 -9.32
CA VAL A 70 -18.01 -2.98 -10.08
C VAL A 70 -17.69 -2.89 -11.57
N GLY A 71 -18.20 -3.84 -12.35
CA GLY A 71 -18.14 -3.83 -13.80
C GLY A 71 -19.22 -2.94 -14.40
N GLN A 72 -18.82 -2.06 -15.31
CA GLN A 72 -19.75 -1.19 -16.03
C GLN A 72 -19.51 -1.24 -17.55
N PRO A 73 -20.55 -1.52 -18.37
CA PRO A 73 -20.44 -1.47 -19.81
C PRO A 73 -20.09 -0.06 -20.33
N GLY A 74 -19.25 0.00 -21.36
CA GLY A 74 -18.95 1.24 -22.08
C GLY A 74 -17.98 2.19 -21.36
N LEU A 75 -17.29 1.74 -20.31
CA LEU A 75 -16.18 2.51 -19.73
C LEU A 75 -14.97 2.51 -20.67
N GLY A 76 -14.36 3.68 -20.83
CA GLY A 76 -13.04 3.81 -21.44
C GLY A 76 -11.93 3.44 -20.46
N ASP A 77 -10.69 3.36 -20.95
CA ASP A 77 -9.52 3.25 -20.09
C ASP A 77 -9.31 4.54 -19.27
N ARG A 78 -8.53 4.43 -18.20
CA ARG A 78 -8.18 5.55 -17.34
C ARG A 78 -7.49 6.67 -18.12
N VAL A 79 -7.90 7.92 -17.85
CA VAL A 79 -7.24 9.11 -18.39
C VAL A 79 -6.03 9.42 -17.50
N VAL A 80 -4.84 9.34 -18.09
CA VAL A 80 -3.57 9.65 -17.44
C VAL A 80 -3.52 11.10 -16.94
N ASN A 81 -2.87 11.34 -15.80
CA ASN A 81 -2.62 12.68 -15.24
C ASN A 81 -3.90 13.51 -15.00
N THR A 82 -4.98 12.85 -14.57
CA THR A 82 -6.24 13.50 -14.18
C THR A 82 -6.45 13.43 -12.66
N ILE A 83 -7.40 14.20 -12.15
CA ILE A 83 -7.81 14.15 -10.73
C ILE A 83 -8.41 12.79 -10.37
N GLY A 84 -8.19 12.33 -9.13
CA GLY A 84 -8.76 11.07 -8.64
C GLY A 84 -8.11 10.57 -7.35
N VAL A 85 -8.41 9.32 -7.00
CA VAL A 85 -7.67 8.59 -5.95
C VAL A 85 -6.28 8.29 -6.50
N HIS A 86 -5.24 8.66 -5.74
CA HIS A 86 -3.85 8.39 -6.09
C HIS A 86 -3.51 6.91 -5.89
N HIS A 87 -3.63 6.42 -4.66
CA HIS A 87 -3.38 5.02 -4.31
C HIS A 87 -4.21 4.59 -3.09
N VAL A 88 -4.22 3.28 -2.83
CA VAL A 88 -4.75 2.68 -1.60
C VAL A 88 -3.63 1.85 -0.98
N ALA A 89 -3.34 2.11 0.30
CA ALA A 89 -2.27 1.46 1.03
C ALA A 89 -2.78 0.37 1.98
N PHE A 90 -2.05 -0.75 2.03
CA PHE A 90 -2.28 -1.91 2.87
C PHE A 90 -1.03 -2.18 3.70
N THR A 91 -1.17 -2.18 5.02
CA THR A 91 -0.04 -2.37 5.94
C THR A 91 0.09 -3.82 6.35
N TYR A 92 1.29 -4.37 6.21
CA TYR A 92 1.70 -5.67 6.73
C TYR A 92 2.31 -5.54 8.13
N SER A 93 2.27 -6.63 8.89
CA SER A 93 2.69 -6.61 10.31
C SER A 93 4.21 -6.59 10.51
N SER A 94 4.96 -7.07 9.51
CA SER A 94 6.42 -7.23 9.62
C SER A 94 7.11 -7.14 8.25
N LEU A 95 8.42 -6.88 8.26
CA LEU A 95 9.23 -6.90 7.02
C LEU A 95 9.24 -8.29 6.40
N LYS A 96 9.28 -9.34 7.22
CA LYS A 96 9.16 -10.72 6.77
C LYS A 96 7.89 -10.96 5.95
N ASP A 97 6.74 -10.48 6.40
CA ASP A 97 5.48 -10.68 5.65
C ASP A 97 5.49 -9.93 4.32
N LEU A 98 6.06 -8.72 4.29
CA LEU A 98 6.22 -7.95 3.05
C LEU A 98 7.18 -8.64 2.07
N VAL A 99 8.29 -9.21 2.55
CA VAL A 99 9.25 -9.98 1.74
C VAL A 99 8.58 -11.23 1.16
N HIS A 100 7.93 -12.04 1.98
CA HIS A 100 7.21 -13.23 1.51
C HIS A 100 6.11 -12.88 0.51
N THR A 101 5.41 -11.76 0.74
CA THR A 101 4.42 -11.25 -0.20
C THR A 101 5.06 -10.90 -1.53
N TYR A 102 6.14 -10.13 -1.55
CA TYR A 102 6.85 -9.80 -2.78
C TYR A 102 7.25 -11.06 -3.56
N GLU A 103 7.86 -12.05 -2.91
CA GLU A 103 8.32 -13.27 -3.57
C GLU A 103 7.17 -14.05 -4.20
N ARG A 104 6.04 -14.14 -3.49
CA ARG A 104 4.81 -14.75 -3.97
C ARG A 104 4.23 -14.01 -5.18
N LEU A 105 4.21 -12.68 -5.16
CA LEU A 105 3.72 -11.87 -6.28
C LEU A 105 4.64 -11.96 -7.50
N LYS A 106 5.95 -11.91 -7.28
CA LYS A 106 6.95 -12.09 -8.35
C LYS A 106 6.84 -13.46 -9.01
N ALA A 107 6.56 -14.52 -8.27
CA ALA A 107 6.31 -15.85 -8.81
C ALA A 107 5.03 -15.94 -9.69
N ASN A 108 4.15 -14.93 -9.62
CA ASN A 108 2.95 -14.78 -10.44
C ASN A 108 3.09 -13.63 -11.47
N ASP A 109 4.32 -13.22 -11.81
CA ASP A 109 4.62 -12.14 -12.76
C ASP A 109 4.02 -10.77 -12.35
N ILE A 110 3.79 -10.55 -11.05
CA ILE A 110 3.32 -9.28 -10.48
C ILE A 110 4.48 -8.60 -9.76
N GLU A 111 5.07 -7.60 -10.40
CA GLU A 111 6.18 -6.82 -9.87
C GLU A 111 5.75 -5.39 -9.48
N PRO A 112 6.41 -4.77 -8.48
CA PRO A 112 6.12 -3.40 -8.13
C PRO A 112 6.56 -2.45 -9.25
N SER A 113 5.71 -1.48 -9.53
CA SER A 113 5.99 -0.35 -10.40
C SER A 113 7.06 0.59 -9.85
N ILE A 114 7.15 0.75 -8.53
CA ILE A 114 8.20 1.50 -7.84
C ILE A 114 8.27 1.08 -6.35
N CYS A 115 9.47 1.07 -5.80
CA CYS A 115 9.73 0.77 -4.39
C CYS A 115 10.37 1.98 -3.71
N ILE A 116 9.76 2.44 -2.61
CA ILE A 116 10.12 3.68 -1.94
C ILE A 116 10.23 3.44 -0.43
N HIS A 117 11.33 3.92 0.15
CA HIS A 117 11.49 4.06 1.57
C HIS A 117 11.13 5.51 1.96
N HIS A 118 9.93 5.74 2.49
CA HIS A 118 9.44 7.05 2.94
C HIS A 118 10.08 7.52 4.24
N GLY A 119 10.84 6.64 4.88
CA GLY A 119 11.54 6.90 6.14
C GLY A 119 10.69 6.48 7.34
N ALA A 120 9.40 6.83 7.33
CA ALA A 120 8.42 6.26 8.27
C ALA A 120 7.93 4.88 7.82
N THR A 121 7.90 4.62 6.52
CA THR A 121 7.38 3.37 5.95
C THR A 121 8.30 2.84 4.84
N VAL A 122 8.27 1.52 4.64
CA VAL A 122 8.89 0.83 3.51
C VAL A 122 7.76 0.35 2.61
N SER A 123 7.70 0.86 1.38
CA SER A 123 6.53 0.74 0.51
C SER A 123 6.89 0.18 -0.86
N MET A 124 6.05 -0.74 -1.34
CA MET A 124 6.10 -1.30 -2.71
C MET A 124 4.78 -0.97 -3.41
N TYR A 125 4.83 -0.28 -4.54
CA TYR A 125 3.66 0.16 -5.28
C TYR A 125 3.41 -0.73 -6.50
N PHE A 126 2.20 -1.27 -6.61
CA PHE A 126 1.74 -2.09 -7.73
C PHE A 126 0.66 -1.37 -8.52
N LEU A 127 0.41 -1.84 -9.74
CA LEU A 127 -0.70 -1.38 -10.57
C LEU A 127 -1.64 -2.56 -10.79
N ASP A 128 -2.92 -2.36 -10.49
CA ASP A 128 -3.95 -3.32 -10.89
C ASP A 128 -4.15 -3.31 -12.42
N PRO A 129 -4.96 -4.22 -12.99
CA PRO A 129 -5.20 -4.28 -14.43
C PRO A 129 -5.76 -2.99 -15.06
N ASP A 130 -6.42 -2.14 -14.27
CA ASP A 130 -6.91 -0.82 -14.70
C ASP A 130 -5.96 0.34 -14.32
N ARG A 131 -4.76 0.01 -13.83
CA ARG A 131 -3.71 0.93 -13.39
C ARG A 131 -4.07 1.75 -12.15
N ASN A 132 -4.97 1.28 -11.29
CA ASN A 132 -5.09 1.84 -9.95
C ASN A 132 -3.85 1.45 -9.14
N GLN A 133 -3.32 2.40 -8.40
CA GLN A 133 -2.11 2.19 -7.63
C GLN A 133 -2.44 1.56 -6.27
N VAL A 134 -1.77 0.46 -5.95
CA VAL A 134 -1.90 -0.29 -4.70
C VAL A 134 -0.56 -0.26 -3.99
N GLU A 135 -0.53 0.23 -2.76
CA GLU A 135 0.67 0.26 -1.94
C GLU A 135 0.62 -0.87 -0.92
N LEU A 136 1.66 -1.70 -0.89
CA LEU A 136 1.91 -2.66 0.18
C LEU A 136 3.06 -2.12 1.01
N GLN A 137 2.83 -1.90 2.31
CA GLN A 137 3.82 -1.25 3.16
C GLN A 137 3.98 -1.91 4.52
N ILE A 138 5.04 -1.52 5.22
CA ILE A 138 5.21 -1.72 6.66
C ILE A 138 5.60 -0.41 7.33
N GLU A 139 5.29 -0.30 8.62
CA GLU A 139 5.81 0.78 9.45
C GLU A 139 7.27 0.49 9.85
N VAL A 140 8.11 1.53 9.83
CA VAL A 140 9.51 1.44 10.27
C VAL A 140 9.59 1.42 11.80
N PHE A 141 8.77 2.24 12.45
CA PHE A 141 8.78 2.48 13.88
C PHE A 141 7.62 1.75 14.58
N ASP A 142 7.87 1.24 15.78
CA ASP A 142 6.89 0.44 16.53
C ASP A 142 6.05 1.32 17.48
N SER A 143 6.52 2.53 17.76
CA SER A 143 5.82 3.48 18.62
C SER A 143 5.51 4.81 17.92
N PRO A 144 4.37 5.44 18.27
CA PRO A 144 4.06 6.75 17.75
C PRO A 144 5.05 7.84 18.16
N GLU A 145 5.68 7.71 19.32
CA GLU A 145 6.70 8.63 19.80
C GLU A 145 7.94 8.63 18.90
N GLU A 146 8.32 7.46 18.37
CA GLU A 146 9.42 7.33 17.40
C GLU A 146 9.07 7.95 16.04
N ILE A 147 7.86 7.71 15.53
CA ILE A 147 7.36 8.36 14.30
C ILE A 147 7.44 9.89 14.44
N ASP A 148 7.04 10.39 15.60
CA ASP A 148 7.02 11.83 15.85
C ASP A 148 8.41 12.44 15.98
N ALA A 149 9.32 11.73 16.64
CA ALA A 149 10.74 12.10 16.69
C ALA A 149 11.33 12.13 15.27
N PHE A 150 10.98 11.15 14.43
CA PHE A 150 11.38 11.11 13.04
C PHE A 150 10.83 12.30 12.23
N LEU A 151 9.53 12.62 12.34
CA LEU A 151 8.94 13.77 11.65
C LEU A 151 9.57 15.10 12.09
N LYS A 152 9.91 15.24 13.38
CA LYS A 152 10.58 16.42 13.94
C LYS A 152 12.07 16.50 13.61
N SER A 153 12.70 15.42 13.17
CA SER A 153 14.13 15.38 12.82
C SER A 153 14.50 16.24 11.61
N GLY A 154 13.51 16.66 10.81
CA GLY A 154 13.70 17.38 9.56
C GLY A 154 14.06 16.48 8.37
N HIS A 155 14.17 15.16 8.56
CA HIS A 155 14.38 14.21 7.46
C HIS A 155 13.20 14.23 6.48
N PHE A 156 11.98 14.05 6.98
CA PHE A 156 10.75 14.08 6.16
C PHE A 156 10.52 15.45 5.50
N ALA A 157 10.86 16.55 6.17
CA ALA A 157 10.71 17.90 5.59
C ALA A 157 11.65 18.14 4.40
N LYS A 158 12.84 17.50 4.37
CA LYS A 158 13.79 17.60 3.25
C LYS A 158 13.38 16.72 2.07
N ASN A 159 12.85 15.54 2.35
CA ASN A 159 12.42 14.59 1.33
C ASN A 159 11.12 13.89 1.77
N PRO A 160 9.94 14.49 1.47
CA PRO A 160 8.65 13.91 1.84
C PRO A 160 8.22 12.75 0.93
N ILE A 161 8.96 12.53 -0.17
CA ILE A 161 8.70 11.45 -1.14
C ILE A 161 9.46 10.18 -0.75
N GLY A 162 10.57 10.28 -0.01
CA GLY A 162 11.40 9.13 0.32
C GLY A 162 12.46 8.80 -0.73
N VAL A 163 13.11 7.65 -0.55
CA VAL A 163 14.25 7.21 -1.37
C VAL A 163 13.89 5.91 -2.08
N HIS A 164 14.20 5.84 -3.38
CA HIS A 164 14.04 4.59 -4.13
C HIS A 164 14.95 3.49 -3.57
N PHE A 165 14.43 2.27 -3.43
CA PHE A 165 15.24 1.09 -3.10
C PHE A 165 14.98 -0.05 -4.08
N ASP A 166 15.98 -0.91 -4.27
CA ASP A 166 15.85 -2.13 -5.05
C ASP A 166 15.30 -3.24 -4.13
N PRO A 167 14.09 -3.79 -4.39
CA PRO A 167 13.52 -4.85 -3.55
C PRO A 167 14.38 -6.11 -3.55
N GLU A 168 15.10 -6.43 -4.62
CA GLU A 168 15.95 -7.62 -4.70
C GLU A 168 17.14 -7.52 -3.74
N ILE A 169 17.69 -6.32 -3.56
CA ILE A 169 18.76 -6.09 -2.58
C ILE A 169 18.22 -6.24 -1.15
N LEU A 170 17.04 -5.69 -0.86
CA LEU A 170 16.40 -5.81 0.45
C LEU A 170 16.15 -7.29 0.80
N ILE A 171 15.57 -8.03 -0.13
CA ILE A 171 15.20 -9.45 0.04
C ILE A 171 16.43 -10.33 0.16
N ARG A 172 17.47 -10.12 -0.66
CA ARG A 172 18.73 -10.85 -0.51
C ARG A 172 19.32 -10.67 0.89
N ARG A 173 19.38 -9.43 1.39
CA ARG A 173 19.90 -9.15 2.73
C ARG A 173 19.03 -9.75 3.84
N PHE A 174 17.72 -9.79 3.65
CA PHE A 174 16.80 -10.48 4.56
C PHE A 174 17.15 -11.97 4.66
N HIS A 175 17.33 -12.67 3.54
CA HIS A 175 17.70 -14.09 3.52
C HIS A 175 19.14 -14.37 4.00
N GLU A 176 20.03 -13.39 3.91
CA GLU A 176 21.36 -13.43 4.54
C GLU A 176 21.29 -13.30 6.09
N GLY A 177 20.11 -13.05 6.66
CA GLY A 177 19.90 -12.95 8.09
C GLY A 177 20.23 -11.58 8.69
N VAL A 178 20.28 -10.53 7.88
CA VAL A 178 20.43 -9.16 8.39
C VAL A 178 19.21 -8.82 9.26
N PRO A 179 19.40 -8.29 10.49
CA PRO A 179 18.28 -7.96 11.37
C PRO A 179 17.29 -6.99 10.74
N GLU A 180 15.98 -7.21 10.93
CA GLU A 180 14.93 -6.34 10.36
C GLU A 180 15.10 -4.87 10.78
N ALA A 181 15.50 -4.61 12.02
CA ALA A 181 15.76 -3.25 12.53
C ALA A 181 16.89 -2.53 11.77
N GLU A 182 17.79 -3.25 11.09
CA GLU A 182 18.79 -2.66 10.21
C GLU A 182 18.24 -2.45 8.79
N LEU A 183 17.45 -3.41 8.30
CA LEU A 183 16.84 -3.35 6.97
C LEU A 183 15.80 -2.25 6.81
N LYS A 184 15.07 -1.93 7.89
CA LYS A 184 14.05 -0.86 7.94
C LYS A 184 14.64 0.53 8.21
N ARG A 185 15.97 0.69 8.35
CA ARG A 185 16.54 2.01 8.69
C ARG A 185 16.26 3.01 7.57
N PRO A 186 15.81 4.24 7.90
CA PRO A 186 15.63 5.30 6.92
C PRO A 186 16.87 5.49 6.04
N LEU A 187 16.64 5.47 4.72
CA LEU A 187 17.69 5.68 3.74
C LEU A 187 17.99 7.18 3.56
N GLU A 188 19.23 7.51 3.26
CA GLU A 188 19.61 8.86 2.83
C GLU A 188 19.77 8.90 1.32
N GLY A 189 19.18 9.90 0.68
CA GLY A 189 19.25 10.07 -0.76
C GLY A 189 18.25 11.09 -1.30
N PRO A 190 18.40 11.49 -2.58
CA PRO A 190 17.40 12.32 -3.24
C PRO A 190 16.10 11.52 -3.49
N PRO A 191 14.97 12.21 -3.64
CA PRO A 191 13.76 11.56 -4.14
C PRO A 191 13.97 10.99 -5.55
N PRO A 192 13.23 9.93 -5.93
CA PRO A 192 13.16 9.50 -7.31
C PRO A 192 12.75 10.67 -8.20
N LYS A 193 13.31 10.73 -9.41
CA LYS A 193 12.89 11.73 -10.39
C LYS A 193 11.44 11.45 -10.82
N PRO A 194 10.67 12.46 -11.26
CA PRO A 194 9.28 12.27 -11.68
C PRO A 194 9.09 11.16 -12.72
N GLU A 195 10.06 10.95 -13.61
CA GLU A 195 10.00 9.94 -14.68
C GLU A 195 10.13 8.50 -14.18
N ALA A 196 10.57 8.31 -12.93
CA ALA A 196 10.63 6.99 -12.30
C ALA A 196 9.25 6.52 -11.82
N PHE A 197 8.28 7.44 -11.64
CA PHE A 197 6.94 7.07 -11.22
C PHE A 197 6.13 6.55 -12.40
N PRO A 198 5.32 5.50 -12.21
CA PRO A 198 4.47 5.00 -13.27
C PRO A 198 3.47 6.07 -13.69
N ILE A 199 3.30 6.24 -14.99
CA ILE A 199 2.26 7.10 -15.56
C ILE A 199 0.92 6.35 -15.42
N HIS A 200 -0.01 6.86 -14.63
CA HIS A 200 -1.31 6.25 -14.39
C HIS A 200 -2.43 7.29 -14.37
#